data_AF-A0A6V7PNP0-F1
#
_entry.id   AF-A0A6V7PNP0-F1
#
_cell.length_a   1.000
_cell.length_b   1.000
_cell.length_c   1.000
_cell.angle_alpha   90.00
_cell.angle_beta   90.00
_cell.angle_gamma   90.00
#
_symmetry.space_group_name_H-M   'P 1'
#
loop_
_entity.id
_entity.type
_entity.pdbx_description
1 polymer ?
#
loop_
_entity_poly.entity_id
_entity_poly.type
_entity_poly.pdbx_seq_one_letter_code
_entity_poly.pdbx_strand_id
1 'polypeptide(L)'
;MGSGEERVRVHERYCGEIGWPTDGDPNANLEYARRFNQGLIDRITRGMGTPKRPTPPEIYIFALIDEDAKSIQPGNFERHWGLLYYDGTVKYPLTLENGQNLTGAVGVKYLDRQWCVLAPEASIADPNIPGAIDYACQYSDCTSLSYGSSCSGLDARSNVSYAFNQFYQTANQQKGACMFSNLSVITQTDPSQGTCRFEIMIDTGRHELTSNTDRAVARASAVVGIWSVLAAVGLAAINL
;
A
#
# COMPACT_ATOMS: atom_id res chain seq x y z
N MET A 1 -22.35 -63.99 3.60
CA MET A 1 -21.58 -62.84 4.13
C MET A 1 -21.25 -61.94 2.95
N GLY A 2 -22.04 -60.88 2.75
CA GLY A 2 -21.81 -59.91 1.68
C GLY A 2 -20.82 -58.85 2.16
N SER A 3 -19.70 -58.69 1.46
CA SER A 3 -18.76 -57.61 1.66
C SER A 3 -19.42 -56.29 1.24
N GLY A 4 -19.80 -55.45 2.20
CA GLY A 4 -20.23 -54.09 1.95
C GLY A 4 -19.02 -53.24 1.56
N GLU A 5 -18.96 -52.80 0.31
CA GLU A 5 -18.09 -51.69 -0.11
C GLU A 5 -18.64 -50.39 0.48
N GLU A 6 -17.92 -49.83 1.45
CA GLU A 6 -18.16 -48.48 1.94
C GLU A 6 -17.63 -47.48 0.90
N ARG A 7 -18.55 -46.94 0.09
CA ARG A 7 -18.24 -45.96 -0.94
C ARG A 7 -18.14 -44.58 -0.28
N VAL A 8 -16.94 -44.22 0.21
CA VAL A 8 -16.64 -42.86 0.65
C VAL A 8 -16.65 -41.93 -0.57
N ARG A 9 -17.79 -41.27 -0.84
CA ARG A 9 -17.88 -40.22 -1.87
C ARG A 9 -17.44 -38.89 -1.27
N VAL A 10 -16.14 -38.58 -1.38
CA VAL A 10 -15.67 -37.20 -1.25
C VAL A 10 -15.99 -36.48 -2.57
N HIS A 11 -17.14 -35.80 -2.64
CA HIS A 11 -17.54 -35.00 -3.81
C HIS A 11 -17.82 -33.53 -3.44
N GLU A 12 -17.16 -33.04 -2.41
CA GLU A 12 -17.08 -31.61 -2.13
C GLU A 12 -15.79 -31.08 -2.76
N ARG A 13 -15.95 -30.45 -3.92
CA ARG A 13 -14.92 -29.62 -4.54
C ARG A 13 -15.34 -28.17 -4.35
N TYR A 14 -14.54 -27.47 -3.56
CA TYR A 14 -14.61 -26.04 -3.31
C TYR A 14 -13.73 -25.32 -4.33
N CYS A 15 -14.15 -24.14 -4.80
CA CYS A 15 -13.25 -23.23 -5.47
C CYS A 15 -12.63 -22.33 -4.40
N GLY A 16 -11.36 -22.59 -4.07
CA GLY A 16 -10.69 -21.90 -2.97
C GLY A 16 -10.41 -20.43 -3.25
N GLU A 17 -10.21 -20.06 -4.52
CA GLU A 17 -9.90 -18.69 -4.95
C GLU A 17 -10.50 -18.45 -6.34
N ILE A 18 -11.31 -17.40 -6.48
CA ILE A 18 -11.87 -16.96 -7.76
C ILE A 18 -12.08 -15.44 -7.73
N GLY A 19 -11.81 -14.77 -8.84
CA GLY A 19 -11.95 -13.31 -8.93
C GLY A 19 -11.42 -12.79 -10.25
N TRP A 20 -11.26 -11.47 -10.33
CA TRP A 20 -10.62 -10.82 -11.45
C TRP A 20 -9.85 -9.59 -10.97
N PRO A 21 -8.58 -9.41 -11.38
CA PRO A 21 -7.75 -8.31 -10.92
C PRO A 21 -8.20 -6.98 -11.53
N THR A 22 -7.82 -5.90 -10.87
CA THR A 22 -8.32 -4.54 -11.14
C THR A 22 -7.25 -3.59 -11.66
N ASP A 23 -5.99 -4.01 -11.62
CA ASP A 23 -4.84 -3.24 -12.10
C ASP A 23 -3.64 -4.19 -12.36
N GLY A 24 -2.55 -3.68 -12.91
CA GLY A 24 -1.30 -4.43 -13.11
C GLY A 24 -1.21 -5.23 -14.43
N ASP A 25 -2.23 -5.16 -15.29
CA ASP A 25 -2.27 -5.77 -16.64
C ASP A 25 -3.30 -5.03 -17.52
N PRO A 26 -3.13 -4.96 -18.86
CA PRO A 26 -4.12 -4.34 -19.77
C PRO A 26 -5.56 -4.85 -19.62
N ASN A 27 -5.78 -6.09 -19.19
CA ASN A 27 -7.11 -6.67 -18.96
C ASN A 27 -7.52 -6.67 -17.47
N ALA A 28 -6.64 -6.24 -16.58
CA ALA A 28 -6.94 -6.05 -15.17
C ALA A 28 -7.44 -4.61 -14.97
N ASN A 29 -8.76 -4.43 -14.92
CA ASN A 29 -9.37 -3.12 -14.75
C ASN A 29 -10.67 -3.21 -13.94
N LEU A 30 -11.08 -2.07 -13.37
CA LEU A 30 -12.26 -1.96 -12.51
C LEU A 30 -13.55 -2.42 -13.20
N GLU A 31 -13.70 -2.20 -14.51
CA GLU A 31 -14.91 -2.58 -15.24
C GLU A 31 -15.04 -4.10 -15.38
N TYR A 32 -13.97 -4.77 -15.75
CA TYR A 32 -13.95 -6.23 -15.91
C TYR A 32 -14.05 -6.92 -14.57
N ALA A 33 -13.34 -6.41 -13.55
CA ALA A 33 -13.45 -6.92 -12.19
C ALA A 33 -14.88 -6.85 -11.65
N ARG A 34 -15.54 -5.70 -11.81
CA ARG A 34 -16.95 -5.52 -11.43
C ARG A 34 -17.85 -6.49 -12.17
N ARG A 35 -17.71 -6.60 -13.49
CA ARG A 35 -18.56 -7.49 -14.31
C ARG A 35 -18.39 -8.95 -13.92
N PHE A 36 -17.16 -9.39 -13.73
CA PHE A 36 -16.86 -10.77 -13.36
C PHE A 36 -17.40 -11.08 -11.96
N ASN A 37 -17.05 -10.28 -10.95
CA ASN A 37 -17.43 -10.53 -9.57
C ASN A 37 -18.95 -10.40 -9.34
N GLN A 38 -19.61 -9.40 -9.94
CA GLN A 38 -21.08 -9.31 -9.86
C GLN A 38 -21.74 -10.49 -10.58
N GLY A 39 -21.27 -10.85 -11.77
CA GLY A 39 -21.82 -11.98 -12.52
C GLY A 39 -21.64 -13.32 -11.79
N LEU A 40 -20.54 -13.48 -11.06
CA LEU A 40 -20.28 -14.63 -10.22
C LEU A 40 -21.26 -14.70 -9.04
N ILE A 41 -21.43 -13.60 -8.29
CA ILE A 41 -22.39 -13.52 -7.19
C ILE A 41 -23.81 -13.81 -7.70
N ASP A 42 -24.25 -13.11 -8.75
CA ASP A 42 -25.58 -13.29 -9.35
C ASP A 42 -25.83 -14.75 -9.77
N ARG A 43 -24.81 -15.43 -10.30
CA ARG A 43 -24.92 -16.82 -10.73
C ARG A 43 -25.15 -17.75 -9.53
N ILE A 44 -24.38 -17.57 -8.45
CA ILE A 44 -24.48 -18.39 -7.25
C ILE A 44 -25.79 -18.12 -6.52
N THR A 45 -26.20 -16.86 -6.38
CA THR A 45 -27.48 -16.48 -5.76
C THR A 45 -28.69 -17.03 -6.53
N ARG A 46 -28.59 -17.22 -7.85
CA ARG A 46 -29.62 -17.90 -8.67
C ARG A 46 -29.58 -19.43 -8.59
N GLY A 47 -28.69 -20.00 -7.78
CA GLY A 47 -28.54 -21.45 -7.63
C GLY A 47 -27.95 -22.13 -8.88
N MET A 48 -27.19 -21.41 -9.71
CA MET A 48 -26.68 -21.93 -10.98
C MET A 48 -25.24 -22.45 -10.85
N GLY A 49 -25.05 -23.77 -10.94
CA GLY A 49 -23.73 -24.38 -11.08
C GLY A 49 -23.16 -24.29 -12.50
N THR A 50 -22.14 -25.09 -12.81
CA THR A 50 -21.54 -25.17 -14.17
C THR A 50 -22.32 -26.14 -15.06
N PRO A 51 -22.16 -26.13 -16.40
CA PRO A 51 -22.78 -27.13 -17.27
C PRO A 51 -22.47 -28.58 -16.88
N LYS A 52 -21.26 -28.84 -16.36
CA LYS A 52 -20.82 -30.17 -15.91
C LYS A 52 -21.34 -30.52 -14.50
N ARG A 53 -21.69 -29.54 -13.68
CA ARG A 53 -22.25 -29.70 -12.33
C ARG A 53 -23.30 -28.61 -12.07
N PRO A 54 -24.59 -28.89 -12.32
CA PRO A 54 -25.65 -27.88 -12.23
C PRO A 54 -25.92 -27.34 -10.82
N THR A 55 -25.58 -28.10 -9.77
CA THR A 55 -25.63 -27.62 -8.38
C THR A 55 -24.54 -26.55 -8.16
N PRO A 56 -24.88 -25.39 -7.56
CA PRO A 56 -23.90 -24.34 -7.30
C PRO A 56 -22.81 -24.86 -6.35
N PRO A 57 -21.53 -24.60 -6.64
CA PRO A 57 -20.46 -24.86 -5.68
C PRO A 57 -20.45 -23.77 -4.60
N GLU A 58 -19.87 -24.10 -3.45
CA GLU A 58 -19.37 -23.09 -2.52
C GLU A 58 -18.11 -22.44 -3.11
N ILE A 59 -18.05 -21.11 -3.06
CA ILE A 59 -16.98 -20.31 -3.63
C ILE A 59 -16.47 -19.27 -2.62
N TYR A 60 -15.19 -18.95 -2.71
CA TYR A 60 -14.57 -17.85 -1.97
C TYR A 60 -13.98 -16.86 -2.97
N ILE A 61 -14.46 -15.61 -2.93
CA ILE A 61 -13.93 -14.56 -3.80
C ILE A 61 -12.56 -14.13 -3.26
N PHE A 62 -11.54 -14.24 -4.10
CA PHE A 62 -10.20 -13.77 -3.82
C PHE A 62 -10.01 -12.41 -4.53
N ALA A 63 -9.69 -11.31 -3.83
CA ALA A 63 -9.48 -11.14 -2.38
C ALA A 63 -10.31 -9.98 -1.83
N LEU A 64 -10.39 -9.83 -0.50
CA LEU A 64 -11.14 -8.71 0.10
C LEU A 64 -10.45 -7.36 -0.12
N ILE A 65 -9.14 -7.29 0.14
CA ILE A 65 -8.31 -6.09 0.00
C ILE A 65 -7.16 -6.36 -0.98
N ASP A 66 -6.66 -5.32 -1.62
CA ASP A 66 -5.37 -5.37 -2.31
C ASP A 66 -4.22 -5.55 -1.31
N GLU A 67 -3.16 -6.23 -1.73
CA GLU A 67 -1.99 -6.52 -0.91
C GLU A 67 -0.70 -6.02 -1.59
N ASP A 68 -0.18 -4.91 -1.10
CA ASP A 68 1.04 -4.23 -1.57
C ASP A 68 2.34 -5.04 -1.33
N ALA A 69 2.29 -6.06 -0.48
CA ALA A 69 3.44 -6.92 -0.13
C ALA A 69 3.43 -8.31 -0.78
N LYS A 70 2.45 -8.64 -1.63
CA LYS A 70 2.38 -9.95 -2.30
C LYS A 70 3.48 -10.09 -3.38
N SER A 71 3.95 -11.31 -3.62
CA SER A 71 4.92 -11.58 -4.70
C SER A 71 4.29 -11.30 -6.07
N ILE A 72 5.01 -10.55 -6.91
CA ILE A 72 4.60 -10.21 -8.29
C ILE A 72 5.23 -11.14 -9.33
N GLN A 73 5.87 -12.25 -8.92
CA GLN A 73 6.51 -13.19 -9.85
C GLN A 73 5.56 -13.75 -10.92
N PRO A 74 4.29 -14.10 -10.61
CA PRO A 74 3.31 -14.48 -11.64
C PRO A 74 2.89 -13.33 -12.55
N GLY A 75 2.92 -12.10 -12.05
CA GLY A 75 2.56 -10.89 -12.77
C GLY A 75 2.28 -9.70 -11.85
N ASN A 76 2.31 -8.50 -12.41
CA ASN A 76 2.09 -7.26 -11.66
C ASN A 76 0.65 -7.12 -11.13
N PHE A 77 -0.30 -7.83 -11.73
CA PHE A 77 -1.70 -7.88 -11.29
C PHE A 77 -1.92 -8.63 -9.96
N GLU A 78 -0.95 -9.40 -9.47
CA GLU A 78 -1.10 -10.24 -8.27
C GLU A 78 -1.51 -9.45 -7.02
N ARG A 79 -1.13 -8.18 -6.93
CA ARG A 79 -1.45 -7.30 -5.79
C ARG A 79 -2.85 -6.68 -5.86
N HIS A 80 -3.56 -6.83 -6.98
CA HIS A 80 -4.73 -6.03 -7.35
C HIS A 80 -6.04 -6.83 -7.44
N TRP A 81 -6.19 -7.89 -6.65
CA TRP A 81 -7.38 -8.75 -6.63
C TRP A 81 -8.47 -8.29 -5.65
N GLY A 82 -8.21 -7.23 -4.88
CA GLY A 82 -9.13 -6.74 -3.86
C GLY A 82 -10.48 -6.31 -4.43
N LEU A 83 -11.56 -6.63 -3.71
CA LEU A 83 -12.83 -5.90 -3.84
C LEU A 83 -12.70 -4.46 -3.31
N LEU A 84 -11.79 -4.28 -2.35
CA LEU A 84 -11.43 -3.03 -1.70
C LEU A 84 -9.96 -2.69 -2.00
N TYR A 85 -9.61 -1.41 -1.97
CA TYR A 85 -8.22 -0.95 -1.92
C TYR A 85 -7.56 -1.36 -0.59
N TYR A 86 -6.25 -1.15 -0.45
CA TYR A 86 -5.49 -1.42 0.78
C TYR A 86 -6.09 -0.73 2.02
N ASP A 87 -6.70 0.45 1.82
CA ASP A 87 -7.36 1.25 2.86
C ASP A 87 -8.80 0.82 3.16
N GLY A 88 -9.28 -0.26 2.52
CA GLY A 88 -10.64 -0.75 2.68
C GLY A 88 -11.69 0.09 1.95
N THR A 89 -11.32 1.09 1.14
CA THR A 89 -12.27 1.81 0.29
C THR A 89 -12.71 0.92 -0.89
N VAL A 90 -13.96 1.08 -1.31
CA VAL A 90 -14.56 0.24 -2.35
C VAL A 90 -14.01 0.60 -3.72
N LYS A 91 -13.51 -0.38 -4.49
CA LYS A 91 -12.96 -0.15 -5.84
C LYS A 91 -14.05 0.02 -6.90
N TYR A 92 -15.17 -0.69 -6.75
CA TYR A 92 -16.32 -0.64 -7.65
C TYR A 92 -17.59 -1.07 -6.93
N PRO A 93 -18.78 -0.60 -7.36
CA PRO A 93 -20.03 -1.01 -6.76
C PRO A 93 -20.27 -2.50 -6.98
N LEU A 94 -20.61 -3.21 -5.89
CA LEU A 94 -20.89 -4.64 -5.87
C LEU A 94 -22.09 -4.88 -4.93
N THR A 95 -23.08 -5.65 -5.37
CA THR A 95 -24.22 -6.06 -4.55
C THR A 95 -23.98 -7.48 -4.06
N LEU A 96 -24.04 -7.68 -2.75
CA LEU A 96 -23.82 -8.94 -2.06
C LEU A 96 -25.07 -9.83 -2.13
N GLU A 97 -24.92 -11.10 -1.75
CA GLU A 97 -26.01 -12.09 -1.77
C GLU A 97 -27.26 -11.64 -0.99
N ASN A 98 -27.08 -10.90 0.10
CA ASN A 98 -28.17 -10.38 0.94
C ASN A 98 -28.84 -9.11 0.35
N GLY A 99 -28.48 -8.70 -0.86
CA GLY A 99 -29.00 -7.51 -1.54
C GLY A 99 -28.41 -6.18 -1.07
N GLN A 100 -27.47 -6.19 -0.12
CA GLN A 100 -26.78 -4.99 0.32
C GLN A 100 -25.62 -4.64 -0.61
N ASN A 101 -25.28 -3.37 -0.71
CA ASN A 101 -24.06 -2.95 -1.40
C ASN A 101 -22.85 -3.20 -0.51
N LEU A 102 -21.74 -3.61 -1.13
CA LEU A 102 -20.44 -3.66 -0.50
C LEU A 102 -20.11 -2.27 0.08
N THR A 103 -19.75 -2.24 1.35
CA THR A 103 -19.38 -1.02 2.07
C THR A 103 -17.91 -1.08 2.44
N GLY A 104 -17.27 0.08 2.39
CA GLY A 104 -15.86 0.20 2.74
C GLY A 104 -15.62 0.21 4.25
N ALA A 105 -14.35 0.09 4.63
CA ALA A 105 -13.94 0.22 6.01
C ALA A 105 -14.26 1.63 6.56
N VAL A 106 -14.65 1.69 7.84
CA VAL A 106 -14.94 2.93 8.56
C VAL A 106 -13.87 3.20 9.61
N GLY A 107 -13.59 4.48 9.86
CA GLY A 107 -12.61 4.88 10.89
C GLY A 107 -11.14 4.69 10.50
N VAL A 108 -10.85 4.52 9.20
CA VAL A 108 -9.48 4.45 8.67
C VAL A 108 -8.80 5.80 8.86
N LYS A 109 -7.66 5.78 9.55
CA LYS A 109 -6.80 6.96 9.71
C LYS A 109 -5.73 6.92 8.64
N TYR A 110 -5.47 8.05 8.02
CA TYR A 110 -4.43 8.20 7.01
C TYR A 110 -3.27 8.99 7.60
N LEU A 111 -2.09 8.80 7.01
CA LEU A 111 -0.98 9.72 7.20
C LEU A 111 -1.35 11.14 6.71
N ASP A 112 -0.48 12.10 6.97
CA ASP A 112 -0.72 13.48 6.56
C ASP A 112 -0.93 13.59 5.05
N ARG A 113 -1.77 14.55 4.65
CA ARG A 113 -2.15 14.77 3.24
C ARG A 113 -1.04 15.50 2.49
N GLN A 114 0.02 14.77 2.18
CA GLN A 114 1.21 15.22 1.47
C GLN A 114 1.80 14.09 0.65
N TRP A 115 2.47 14.46 -0.45
CA TRP A 115 3.05 13.54 -1.42
C TRP A 115 4.49 13.91 -1.72
N CYS A 116 5.32 12.92 -2.03
CA CYS A 116 6.66 13.14 -2.54
C CYS A 116 6.66 13.10 -4.07
N VAL A 117 7.07 14.18 -4.72
CA VAL A 117 7.05 14.31 -6.18
C VAL A 117 8.40 14.76 -6.73
N LEU A 118 8.63 14.60 -8.03
CA LEU A 118 9.80 15.17 -8.70
C LEU A 118 9.73 16.70 -8.62
N ALA A 119 10.77 17.34 -8.07
CA ALA A 119 10.84 18.77 -7.86
C ALA A 119 10.61 19.53 -9.18
N PRO A 120 9.79 20.60 -9.21
CA PRO A 120 9.49 21.35 -10.43
C PRO A 120 10.73 21.79 -11.22
N GLU A 121 11.80 22.15 -10.52
CA GLU A 121 13.09 22.58 -11.04
C GLU A 121 14.00 21.43 -11.50
N ALA A 122 13.72 20.18 -11.10
CA ALA A 122 14.51 19.03 -11.51
C ALA A 122 14.29 18.72 -13.00
N SER A 123 15.38 18.42 -13.71
CA SER A 123 15.32 17.98 -15.11
C SER A 123 14.91 16.52 -15.18
N ILE A 124 13.95 16.18 -16.04
CA ILE A 124 13.58 14.77 -16.33
C ILE A 124 14.71 13.98 -17.00
N ALA A 125 15.76 14.67 -17.47
CA ALA A 125 16.95 14.06 -18.06
C ALA A 125 18.11 13.90 -17.06
N ASP A 126 17.89 14.14 -15.77
CA ASP A 126 18.91 13.95 -14.75
C ASP A 126 19.36 12.47 -14.69
N PRO A 127 20.67 12.19 -14.76
CA PRO A 127 21.18 10.81 -14.83
C PRO A 127 20.92 9.98 -13.57
N ASN A 128 20.55 10.61 -12.45
CA ASN A 128 20.23 9.89 -11.21
C ASN A 128 18.77 9.41 -11.16
N ILE A 129 17.89 9.89 -12.04
CA ILE A 129 16.46 9.53 -12.03
C ILE A 129 16.24 8.01 -12.16
N PRO A 130 16.85 7.29 -13.12
CA PRO A 130 16.61 5.85 -13.25
C PRO A 130 16.91 5.08 -11.97
N GLY A 131 18.07 5.32 -11.35
CA GLY A 131 18.44 4.67 -10.09
C GLY A 131 17.54 5.07 -8.91
N ALA A 132 17.02 6.30 -8.90
CA ALA A 132 16.06 6.76 -7.89
C ALA A 132 14.70 6.05 -8.02
N ILE A 133 14.20 5.86 -9.24
CA ILE A 133 12.99 5.09 -9.51
C ILE A 133 13.21 3.63 -9.11
N ASP A 134 14.32 3.02 -9.54
CA ASP A 134 14.65 1.63 -9.24
C ASP A 134 14.68 1.38 -7.73
N TYR A 135 15.34 2.28 -6.98
CA TYR A 135 15.35 2.22 -5.52
C TYR A 135 13.95 2.34 -4.93
N ALA A 136 13.16 3.33 -5.37
CA ALA A 136 11.80 3.52 -4.86
C ALA A 136 10.94 2.26 -5.08
N CYS A 137 10.94 1.73 -6.31
CA CYS A 137 10.14 0.58 -6.71
C CYS A 137 10.68 -0.76 -6.19
N GLN A 138 11.93 -0.83 -5.74
CA GLN A 138 12.45 -1.99 -5.02
C GLN A 138 11.84 -2.13 -3.62
N TYR A 139 11.49 -1.02 -2.98
CA TYR A 139 11.01 -0.97 -1.59
C TYR A 139 9.54 -0.53 -1.47
N SER A 140 8.82 -0.40 -2.58
CA SER A 140 7.40 -0.03 -2.61
C SER A 140 6.69 -0.64 -3.82
N ASP A 141 5.37 -0.48 -3.91
CA ASP A 141 4.58 -1.04 -5.01
C ASP A 141 4.44 -0.07 -6.19
N CYS A 142 5.26 -0.28 -7.23
CA CYS A 142 5.15 0.47 -8.49
C CYS A 142 4.38 -0.29 -9.59
N THR A 143 3.69 -1.39 -9.27
CA THR A 143 3.05 -2.24 -10.30
C THR A 143 2.03 -1.49 -11.15
N SER A 144 1.35 -0.47 -10.62
CA SER A 144 0.41 0.37 -11.38
C SER A 144 1.04 1.22 -12.48
N LEU A 145 2.38 1.39 -12.51
CA LEU A 145 3.10 2.04 -13.61
C LEU A 145 3.25 1.16 -14.86
N SER A 146 2.98 -0.13 -14.73
CA SER A 146 3.17 -1.10 -15.80
C SER A 146 2.29 -0.79 -17.01
N TYR A 147 2.70 -1.23 -18.18
CA TYR A 147 1.91 -1.04 -19.39
C TYR A 147 0.47 -1.57 -19.24
N GLY A 148 -0.51 -0.74 -19.59
CA GLY A 148 -1.94 -1.07 -19.50
C GLY A 148 -2.54 -0.99 -18.09
N SER A 149 -1.74 -0.65 -17.08
CA SER A 149 -2.21 -0.41 -15.71
C SER A 149 -2.77 1.01 -15.53
N SER A 150 -3.36 1.28 -14.36
CA SER A 150 -4.09 2.51 -14.02
C SER A 150 -3.24 3.78 -14.14
N CYS A 151 -1.92 3.68 -13.97
CA CYS A 151 -0.94 4.76 -14.07
C CYS A 151 -0.03 4.66 -15.32
N SER A 152 -0.37 3.82 -16.30
CA SER A 152 0.42 3.69 -17.53
C SER A 152 0.44 4.94 -18.41
N GLY A 153 -0.56 5.83 -18.26
CA GLY A 153 -0.70 7.07 -19.03
C GLY A 153 -0.02 8.30 -18.41
N LEU A 154 0.76 8.14 -17.33
CA LEU A 154 1.51 9.24 -16.73
C LEU A 154 2.58 9.78 -17.69
N ASP A 155 2.80 11.09 -17.69
CA ASP A 155 3.98 11.67 -18.35
C ASP A 155 5.26 11.32 -17.57
N ALA A 156 6.43 11.56 -18.15
CA ALA A 156 7.70 11.17 -17.54
C ALA A 156 7.89 11.76 -16.14
N ARG A 157 7.48 13.01 -15.90
CA ARG A 157 7.59 13.67 -14.60
C ARG A 157 6.67 13.04 -13.56
N SER A 158 5.43 12.79 -13.93
CA SER A 158 4.42 12.20 -13.06
C SER A 158 4.74 10.74 -12.77
N ASN A 159 5.31 10.02 -13.74
CA ASN A 159 5.79 8.64 -13.55
C ASN A 159 6.88 8.56 -12.46
N VAL A 160 7.89 9.45 -12.53
CA VAL A 160 8.91 9.55 -11.47
C VAL A 160 8.29 9.94 -10.13
N SER A 161 7.37 10.90 -10.15
CA SER A 161 6.68 11.37 -8.95
C SER A 161 5.87 10.26 -8.30
N TYR A 162 5.26 9.37 -9.09
CA TYR A 162 4.50 8.23 -8.56
C TYR A 162 5.41 7.27 -7.82
N ALA A 163 6.54 6.89 -8.41
CA ALA A 163 7.53 6.04 -7.75
C ALA A 163 8.03 6.67 -6.44
N PHE A 164 8.36 7.96 -6.45
CA PHE A 164 8.79 8.68 -5.25
C PHE A 164 7.72 8.68 -4.17
N ASN A 165 6.46 8.90 -4.55
CA ASN A 165 5.36 8.88 -3.59
C ASN A 165 5.14 7.48 -3.01
N GLN A 166 5.16 6.43 -3.83
CA GLN A 166 4.99 5.05 -3.36
C GLN A 166 5.98 4.73 -2.23
N PHE A 167 7.26 4.99 -2.47
CA PHE A 167 8.28 4.81 -1.43
C PHE A 167 8.06 5.70 -0.21
N TYR A 168 7.77 6.98 -0.41
CA TYR A 168 7.54 7.93 0.67
C TYR A 168 6.40 7.51 1.60
N GLN A 169 5.32 6.97 1.05
CA GLN A 169 4.17 6.51 1.82
C GLN A 169 4.44 5.16 2.49
N THR A 170 5.07 4.19 1.81
CA THR A 170 5.50 2.92 2.42
C THR A 170 6.48 3.16 3.57
N ALA A 171 7.31 4.19 3.48
CA ALA A 171 8.24 4.63 4.53
C ALA A 171 7.57 5.47 5.65
N ASN A 172 6.23 5.46 5.76
CA ASN A 172 5.45 6.19 6.77
C ASN A 172 5.74 7.71 6.82
N GLN A 173 6.03 8.32 5.66
CA GLN A 173 6.34 9.75 5.55
C GLN A 173 7.50 10.20 6.45
N GLN A 174 8.39 9.28 6.84
CA GLN A 174 9.51 9.58 7.74
C GLN A 174 10.40 10.68 7.18
N LYS A 175 11.03 11.43 8.10
CA LYS A 175 12.01 12.46 7.73
C LYS A 175 13.13 11.81 6.91
N GLY A 176 13.34 12.31 5.70
CA GLY A 176 14.33 11.78 4.76
C GLY A 176 13.78 10.80 3.73
N ALA A 177 12.54 10.31 3.88
CA ALA A 177 11.93 9.40 2.91
C ALA A 177 11.66 10.07 1.54
N CYS A 178 11.53 11.40 1.51
CA CYS A 178 11.43 12.19 0.27
C CYS A 178 12.76 12.88 -0.09
N MET A 179 13.88 12.14 -0.06
CA MET A 179 15.21 12.66 -0.41
C MET A 179 15.88 11.82 -1.50
N PHE A 180 15.45 12.02 -2.75
CA PHE A 180 16.05 11.39 -3.92
C PHE A 180 17.13 12.28 -4.54
N SER A 181 18.31 12.39 -3.90
CA SER A 181 19.44 13.19 -4.41
C SER A 181 19.10 14.66 -4.73
N ASN A 182 18.23 15.28 -3.91
CA ASN A 182 17.66 16.63 -4.12
C ASN A 182 16.78 16.78 -5.38
N LEU A 183 16.35 15.68 -6.00
CA LEU A 183 15.41 15.71 -7.12
C LEU A 183 13.94 15.70 -6.67
N SER A 184 13.67 15.48 -5.39
CA SER A 184 12.32 15.32 -4.86
C SER A 184 11.92 16.44 -3.92
N VAL A 185 10.63 16.75 -3.89
CA VAL A 185 10.02 17.72 -2.98
C VAL A 185 8.69 17.20 -2.44
N ILE A 186 8.35 17.61 -1.23
CA ILE A 186 7.02 17.35 -0.65
C ILE A 186 6.04 18.40 -1.15
N THR A 187 4.86 17.96 -1.58
CA THR A 187 3.74 18.81 -1.98
C THR A 187 2.49 18.47 -1.18
N GLN A 188 1.63 19.47 -0.96
CA GLN A 188 0.27 19.31 -0.39
C GLN A 188 -0.82 19.33 -1.48
N THR A 189 -0.41 19.44 -2.74
CA THR A 189 -1.30 19.38 -3.90
C THR A 189 -1.34 17.94 -4.39
N ASP A 190 -2.53 17.36 -4.46
CA ASP A 190 -2.76 15.99 -4.92
C ASP A 190 -2.33 15.86 -6.39
N PRO A 191 -1.32 15.03 -6.70
CA PRO A 191 -0.82 14.84 -8.06
C PRO A 191 -1.58 13.75 -8.84
N SER A 192 -2.64 13.16 -8.27
CA SER A 192 -3.46 12.14 -8.93
C SER A 192 -4.07 12.66 -10.25
N GLN A 193 -4.11 11.81 -11.27
CA GLN A 193 -4.64 12.16 -12.58
C GLN A 193 -5.42 11.01 -13.22
N GLY A 194 -6.63 11.31 -13.71
CA GLY A 194 -7.50 10.33 -14.35
C GLY A 194 -7.78 9.13 -13.44
N THR A 195 -7.40 7.93 -13.88
CA THR A 195 -7.51 6.68 -13.12
C THR A 195 -6.32 6.41 -12.20
N CYS A 196 -5.24 7.18 -12.32
CA CYS A 196 -4.03 7.01 -11.52
C CYS A 196 -4.16 7.78 -10.20
N ARG A 197 -4.24 7.03 -9.09
CA ARG A 197 -4.31 7.57 -7.73
C ARG A 197 -2.93 7.58 -7.11
N PHE A 198 -2.49 8.74 -6.63
CA PHE A 198 -1.35 8.86 -5.74
C PHE A 198 -1.84 8.70 -4.31
N GLU A 199 -1.60 7.53 -3.75
CA GLU A 199 -2.14 7.17 -2.45
C GLU A 199 -1.43 7.83 -1.28
N ILE A 200 -2.10 7.80 -0.13
CA ILE A 200 -1.58 8.17 1.18
C ILE A 200 -1.76 6.97 2.09
N MET A 201 -0.68 6.44 2.67
CA MET A 201 -0.79 5.20 3.46
C MET A 201 -1.60 5.39 4.74
N ILE A 202 -2.11 4.27 5.27
CA ILE A 202 -2.86 4.23 6.53
C ILE A 202 -1.91 4.56 7.68
N ASP A 203 -2.34 5.41 8.61
CA ASP A 203 -1.65 5.61 9.88
C ASP A 203 -1.92 4.42 10.80
N THR A 204 -0.92 3.56 10.95
CA THR A 204 -0.98 2.39 11.85
C THR A 204 -0.65 2.73 13.30
N GLY A 205 -0.46 4.00 13.65
CA GLY A 205 -0.07 4.47 14.98
C GLY A 205 1.35 4.08 15.38
N ARG A 206 2.15 3.56 14.43
CA ARG A 206 3.56 3.18 14.63
C ARG A 206 4.52 4.34 14.39
N HIS A 207 4.02 5.58 14.30
CA HIS A 207 4.87 6.76 14.44
C HIS A 207 5.73 6.57 15.69
N GLU A 208 7.03 6.56 15.48
CA GLU A 208 8.04 6.10 16.43
C GLU A 208 7.66 6.33 17.89
N LEU A 209 7.81 5.29 18.72
CA LEU A 209 7.91 5.40 20.17
C LEU A 209 9.21 6.16 20.59
N THR A 210 9.62 7.18 19.84
CA THR A 210 10.70 8.13 20.18
C THR A 210 10.07 9.35 20.86
N SER A 211 9.29 9.13 21.90
CA SER A 211 8.82 10.20 22.79
C SER A 211 8.86 9.72 24.23
N ASN A 212 10.05 9.80 24.81
CA ASN A 212 10.31 10.29 26.18
C ASN A 212 11.76 10.07 26.65
N THR A 213 12.55 9.24 25.96
CA THR A 213 13.93 8.94 26.40
C THR A 213 14.92 10.08 26.10
N ASP A 214 14.72 10.84 25.01
CA ASP A 214 15.62 11.96 24.65
C ASP A 214 15.46 13.19 25.56
N ARG A 215 14.29 13.36 26.19
CA ARG A 215 14.08 14.41 27.20
C ARG A 215 14.79 14.11 28.52
N ALA A 216 15.04 12.83 28.83
CA ALA A 216 15.75 12.44 30.04
C ALA A 216 17.27 12.68 29.92
N VAL A 217 17.85 12.46 28.75
CA VAL A 217 19.30 12.65 28.50
C VAL A 217 19.67 14.14 28.46
N ALA A 218 18.79 14.99 27.90
CA ALA A 218 19.01 16.44 27.88
C ALA A 218 18.97 17.08 29.28
N ARG A 219 18.24 16.50 30.24
CA ARG A 219 18.18 17.00 31.62
C ARG A 219 19.34 16.55 32.50
N ALA A 220 19.95 15.40 32.21
CA ALA A 220 21.13 14.93 32.95
C ALA A 220 22.40 15.75 32.63
N SER A 221 22.52 16.27 31.41
CA SER A 221 23.71 17.03 30.97
C SER A 221 23.78 18.45 31.54
N ALA A 222 22.65 19.04 31.96
CA ALA A 222 22.63 20.39 32.54
C ALA A 222 23.05 20.44 34.01
N VAL A 223 23.01 19.32 34.74
CA VAL A 223 23.34 19.28 36.18
C VAL A 223 24.85 19.08 36.43
N VAL A 224 25.56 18.44 35.51
CA VAL A 224 27.01 18.19 35.63
C VAL A 224 27.86 19.43 35.33
N GLY A 225 27.33 20.39 34.55
CA GLY A 225 28.04 21.61 34.17
C GLY A 225 28.14 22.71 35.23
N ILE A 226 27.39 22.62 36.34
CA ILE A 226 27.34 23.69 37.36
C ILE A 226 28.35 23.48 38.50
N TRP A 227 28.85 22.25 38.71
CA TRP A 227 29.83 21.98 39.76
C TRP A 227 31.29 22.21 39.36
N SER A 228 31.60 22.33 38.06
CA SER A 228 32.98 22.46 37.58
C SER A 228 33.49 23.91 37.48
N VAL A 229 32.65 24.92 37.71
CA VAL A 229 33.04 26.34 37.59
C VAL A 229 33.44 26.98 38.93
N LEU A 230 33.15 26.32 40.07
CA LEU A 230 33.47 26.86 41.41
C LEU A 230 34.85 26.47 41.96
N ALA A 231 35.65 25.66 41.25
CA ALA A 231 36.98 25.23 41.71
C ALA A 231 38.16 26.03 41.10
N ALA A 232 37.90 27.05 40.27
CA ALA A 232 38.96 27.76 39.52
C ALA A 232 39.21 29.22 39.97
N VAL A 233 38.64 29.66 41.10
CA VAL A 233 38.91 30.99 41.67
C VAL A 233 39.38 30.83 43.12
N GLY A 234 40.64 30.42 43.29
CA GLY A 234 41.17 30.17 44.63
C GLY A 234 42.65 29.85 44.71
N LEU A 235 43.51 30.41 43.84
CA LEU A 235 44.96 30.41 44.04
C LEU A 235 45.57 31.71 43.49
N ALA A 236 45.35 32.80 44.22
CA ALA A 236 46.12 34.03 44.07
C ALA A 236 46.20 34.76 45.42
N ALA A 237 46.97 34.19 46.35
CA ALA A 237 47.62 34.89 47.46
C ALA A 237 48.39 33.86 48.32
N ILE A 238 49.71 34.02 48.42
CA ILE A 238 50.50 34.06 49.68
C ILE A 238 52.01 34.10 49.33
N ASN A 239 52.60 35.23 49.72
CA ASN A 239 54.01 35.64 49.87
C ASN A 239 55.08 34.55 50.04
N LEU A 240 56.22 34.65 49.34
CA LEU A 240 57.43 35.42 49.72
C LEU A 240 58.36 35.56 48.50
#